data_AF-A0A1Y4TGR7-F1
#
_entry.id   AF-A0A1Y4TGR7-F1
#
_cell.length_a   1.000
_cell.length_b   1.000
_cell.length_c   1.000
_cell.angle_alpha   90.00
_cell.angle_beta   90.00
_cell.angle_gamma   90.00
#
_symmetry.space_group_name_H-M   'P 1'
#
loop_
_entity.id
_entity.type
_entity.pdbx_description
1 polymer ?
#
loop_
_entity_poly.entity_id
_entity_poly.type
_entity_poly.pdbx_seq_one_letter_code
_entity_poly.pdbx_strand_id
1 'polypeptide(L)'
;MAKTDFTPEQISEIQAAYRDAANPKKQISILADLYATTKEEICKVLEIEMPAPKPKKVPRSYDQSVKDSVVKAVILDGMTYQQAAERFGVPYGNVNAWVNKARKKQAEFSRFAEEVEAEQTAAPAAAPENKVKKTANSGSSKKPPAPSPAERKPLYERVLREVNDGVDGFDTFLSGFIGIDIFNESEEDMLDNLSERIHGFRDGLKTGIELMKEEAKSNARDS
;
A
#
# COMPACT_ATOMS: atom_id res chain seq x y z
N MET A 1 -22.13 -41.64 35.05
CA MET A 1 -22.44 -40.36 35.73
C MET A 1 -21.12 -39.65 35.91
N ALA A 2 -20.85 -38.60 35.12
CA ALA A 2 -19.64 -37.80 35.28
C ALA A 2 -19.76 -37.03 36.59
N LYS A 3 -18.88 -37.31 37.55
CA LYS A 3 -18.81 -36.55 38.80
C LYS A 3 -18.31 -35.15 38.43
N THR A 4 -19.17 -34.16 38.55
CA THR A 4 -18.77 -32.77 38.64
C THR A 4 -18.02 -32.59 39.96
N ASP A 5 -16.84 -31.97 39.93
CA ASP A 5 -15.98 -31.77 41.10
C ASP A 5 -16.52 -30.70 42.10
N PHE A 6 -17.77 -30.27 41.92
CA PHE A 6 -18.41 -29.29 42.78
C PHE A 6 -19.04 -29.97 44.00
N THR A 7 -18.81 -29.39 45.17
CA THR A 7 -19.54 -29.79 46.37
C THR A 7 -21.02 -29.40 46.23
N PRO A 8 -21.95 -30.10 46.91
CA PRO A 8 -23.38 -29.75 46.85
C PRO A 8 -23.66 -28.30 47.30
N GLU A 9 -22.84 -27.77 48.20
CA GLU A 9 -22.89 -26.37 48.64
C GLU A 9 -22.53 -25.41 47.50
N GLN A 10 -21.42 -25.68 46.79
CA GLN A 10 -20.99 -24.88 45.63
C GLN A 10 -22.03 -24.93 44.51
N ILE A 11 -22.66 -26.07 44.27
CA ILE A 11 -23.75 -26.20 43.29
C ILE A 11 -24.91 -25.25 43.64
N SER A 12 -25.31 -25.21 44.90
CA SER A 12 -26.40 -24.33 45.35
C SER A 12 -26.03 -22.84 45.27
N GLU A 13 -24.78 -22.50 45.58
CA GLU A 13 -24.26 -21.13 45.48
C GLU A 13 -24.18 -20.65 44.03
N ILE A 14 -23.67 -21.50 43.12
CA ILE A 14 -23.63 -21.27 41.68
C ILE A 14 -25.03 -21.02 41.12
N GLN A 15 -26.02 -21.84 41.52
CA GLN A 15 -27.40 -21.70 41.08
C GLN A 15 -28.06 -20.41 41.61
N ALA A 16 -27.84 -20.05 42.88
CA ALA A 16 -28.36 -18.83 43.47
C ALA A 16 -27.74 -17.58 42.82
N ALA A 17 -26.41 -17.55 42.70
CA ALA A 17 -25.67 -16.46 42.07
C ALA A 17 -26.04 -16.28 40.59
N TYR A 18 -26.35 -17.37 39.88
CA TYR A 18 -26.86 -17.30 38.52
C TYR A 18 -28.29 -16.70 38.44
N ARG A 19 -29.17 -17.10 39.35
CA ARG A 19 -30.58 -16.65 39.40
C ARG A 19 -30.70 -15.15 39.72
N ASP A 20 -29.83 -14.64 40.59
CA ASP A 20 -29.86 -13.25 41.04
C ASP A 20 -29.10 -12.29 40.10
N ALA A 21 -28.39 -12.82 39.10
CA ALA A 21 -27.58 -12.01 38.21
C ALA A 21 -28.41 -11.21 37.20
N ALA A 22 -28.15 -9.91 37.10
CA ALA A 22 -28.75 -9.03 36.09
C ALA A 22 -28.41 -9.42 34.64
N ASN A 23 -27.30 -10.14 34.40
CA ASN A 23 -26.86 -10.58 33.07
C ASN A 23 -26.40 -12.05 33.11
N PRO A 24 -27.30 -13.02 32.84
CA PRO A 24 -27.03 -14.45 33.03
C PRO A 24 -25.82 -14.97 32.22
N LYS A 25 -25.63 -14.45 31.01
CA LYS A 25 -24.50 -14.84 30.13
C LYS A 25 -23.13 -14.35 30.64
N LYS A 26 -23.09 -13.17 31.24
CA LYS A 26 -21.85 -12.65 31.86
C LYS A 26 -21.56 -13.42 33.14
N GLN A 27 -22.59 -13.76 33.90
CA GLN A 27 -22.48 -14.50 35.15
C GLN A 27 -21.85 -15.88 34.95
N ILE A 28 -22.17 -16.60 33.88
CA ILE A 28 -21.50 -17.87 33.53
C ILE A 28 -19.98 -17.68 33.36
N SER A 29 -19.55 -16.56 32.76
CA SER A 29 -18.12 -16.27 32.63
C SER A 29 -17.48 -15.98 33.98
N ILE A 30 -18.14 -15.17 34.81
CA ILE A 30 -17.65 -14.80 36.14
C ILE A 30 -17.54 -16.04 37.04
N LEU A 31 -18.55 -16.91 37.03
CA LEU A 31 -18.55 -18.17 37.78
C LEU A 31 -17.45 -19.12 37.26
N ALA A 32 -17.24 -19.19 35.96
CA ALA A 32 -16.14 -19.98 35.40
C ALA A 32 -14.77 -19.49 35.89
N ASP A 33 -14.57 -18.17 35.93
CA ASP A 33 -13.33 -17.56 36.43
C ASP A 33 -13.17 -17.76 37.95
N LEU A 34 -14.25 -17.64 38.74
CA LEU A 34 -14.24 -17.79 40.20
C LEU A 34 -13.92 -19.21 40.67
N TYR A 35 -14.51 -20.20 40.02
CA TYR A 35 -14.29 -21.61 40.35
C TYR A 35 -13.18 -22.26 39.52
N ALA A 36 -12.40 -21.47 38.78
CA ALA A 36 -11.29 -21.92 37.92
C ALA A 36 -11.67 -23.10 37.01
N THR A 37 -12.85 -23.01 36.40
CA THR A 37 -13.51 -24.09 35.66
C THR A 37 -13.91 -23.61 34.25
N THR A 38 -14.37 -24.52 33.40
CA THR A 38 -14.86 -24.17 32.07
C THR A 38 -16.30 -23.64 32.12
N LYS A 39 -16.66 -22.76 31.17
CA LYS A 39 -18.04 -22.27 31.02
C LYS A 39 -19.03 -23.42 30.79
N GLU A 40 -18.57 -24.51 30.20
CA GLU A 40 -19.35 -25.71 29.92
C GLU A 40 -19.67 -26.48 31.21
N GLU A 41 -18.74 -26.55 32.16
CA GLU A 41 -18.96 -27.17 33.47
C GLU A 41 -19.95 -26.37 34.32
N ILE A 42 -19.86 -25.04 34.33
CA ILE A 42 -20.86 -24.19 35.00
C ILE A 42 -22.24 -24.35 34.33
N CYS A 43 -22.32 -24.41 33.00
CA CYS A 43 -23.59 -24.65 32.30
C CYS A 43 -24.19 -26.03 32.63
N LYS A 44 -23.36 -27.07 32.81
CA LYS A 44 -23.82 -28.40 33.27
C LYS A 44 -24.39 -28.36 34.68
N VAL A 45 -23.75 -27.62 35.61
CA VAL A 45 -24.23 -27.44 36.99
C VAL A 45 -25.55 -26.66 37.04
N LEU A 46 -25.71 -25.70 36.13
CA LEU A 46 -26.92 -24.90 36.01
C LEU A 46 -28.06 -25.61 35.27
N GLU A 47 -27.82 -26.79 34.69
CA GLU A 47 -28.77 -27.53 33.85
C GLU A 47 -29.31 -26.72 32.66
N ILE A 48 -28.50 -25.79 32.14
CA ILE A 48 -28.88 -24.92 31.01
C ILE A 48 -28.19 -25.41 29.74
N GLU A 49 -28.97 -25.72 28.71
CA GLU A 49 -28.45 -25.93 27.36
C GLU A 49 -27.84 -24.63 26.84
N MET A 50 -26.53 -24.64 26.57
CA MET A 50 -25.85 -23.49 25.98
C MET A 50 -26.52 -23.10 24.66
N PRO A 51 -26.86 -21.82 24.44
CA PRO A 51 -27.19 -21.36 23.10
C PRO A 51 -25.95 -21.59 22.23
N ALA A 52 -26.09 -22.47 21.23
CA ALA A 52 -25.01 -22.88 20.35
C ALA A 52 -24.19 -21.66 19.90
N PRO A 53 -22.85 -21.77 19.90
CA PRO A 53 -21.98 -20.67 19.47
C PRO A 53 -22.41 -20.27 18.06
N LYS A 54 -22.90 -19.03 17.91
CA LYS A 54 -23.25 -18.49 16.58
C LYS A 54 -22.03 -18.65 15.68
N PRO A 55 -22.18 -19.18 14.46
CA PRO A 55 -21.05 -19.39 13.57
C PRO A 55 -20.33 -18.05 13.38
N LYS A 56 -19.05 -18.01 13.74
CA LYS A 56 -18.19 -16.86 13.48
C LYS A 56 -18.21 -16.65 11.97
N LYS A 57 -18.78 -15.53 11.50
CA LYS A 57 -18.72 -15.18 10.08
C LYS A 57 -17.26 -15.01 9.73
N VAL A 58 -16.71 -15.94 8.95
CA VAL A 58 -15.34 -15.86 8.47
C VAL A 58 -15.24 -14.56 7.67
N PRO A 59 -14.41 -13.59 8.08
CA PRO A 59 -14.26 -12.38 7.30
C PRO A 59 -13.74 -12.78 5.92
N ARG A 60 -14.46 -12.37 4.87
CA ARG A 60 -14.03 -12.61 3.50
C ARG A 60 -12.78 -11.77 3.27
N SER A 61 -11.61 -12.41 3.35
CA SER A 61 -10.35 -11.76 3.02
C SER A 61 -10.28 -11.60 1.50
N TYR A 62 -9.89 -10.43 1.05
CA TYR A 62 -9.59 -10.15 -0.35
C TYR A 62 -8.08 -10.01 -0.47
N ASP A 63 -7.51 -10.64 -1.49
CA ASP A 63 -6.09 -10.49 -1.83
C ASP A 63 -5.75 -9.03 -2.12
N GLN A 64 -4.53 -8.65 -1.78
CA GLN A 64 -4.08 -7.28 -1.91
C GLN A 64 -4.06 -6.83 -3.38
N SER A 65 -3.69 -7.74 -4.30
CA SER A 65 -3.73 -7.52 -5.75
C SER A 65 -5.13 -7.15 -6.27
N VAL A 66 -6.18 -7.75 -5.72
CA VAL A 66 -7.58 -7.44 -6.08
C VAL A 66 -7.95 -6.04 -5.60
N LYS A 67 -7.55 -5.67 -4.38
CA LYS A 67 -7.78 -4.31 -3.85
C LYS A 67 -7.08 -3.26 -4.69
N ASP A 68 -5.82 -3.52 -5.05
CA ASP A 68 -5.01 -2.57 -5.82
C ASP A 68 -5.55 -2.42 -7.25
N SER A 69 -6.00 -3.51 -7.88
CA SER A 69 -6.67 -3.48 -9.18
C SER A 69 -7.98 -2.67 -9.15
N VAL A 70 -8.79 -2.84 -8.10
CA VAL A 70 -10.03 -2.08 -7.89
C VAL A 70 -9.75 -0.60 -7.69
N VAL A 71 -8.76 -0.27 -6.85
CA VAL A 71 -8.36 1.12 -6.58
C VAL A 71 -7.81 1.77 -7.86
N LYS A 72 -6.99 1.05 -8.62
CA LYS A 72 -6.44 1.52 -9.90
C LYS A 72 -7.54 1.82 -10.92
N ALA A 73 -8.52 0.92 -11.06
CA ALA A 73 -9.66 1.12 -11.97
C ALA A 73 -10.50 2.36 -11.62
N VAL A 74 -10.66 2.68 -10.33
CA VAL A 74 -11.44 3.86 -9.91
C VAL A 74 -10.63 5.15 -9.99
N ILE A 75 -9.34 5.14 -9.60
CA ILE A 75 -8.51 6.35 -9.54
C ILE A 75 -7.87 6.69 -10.89
N LEU A 76 -7.35 5.70 -11.62
CA LEU A 76 -6.67 5.92 -12.90
C LEU A 76 -7.62 5.81 -14.09
N ASP A 77 -8.44 4.76 -14.15
CA ASP A 77 -9.35 4.55 -15.29
C ASP A 77 -10.66 5.33 -15.16
N GLY A 78 -10.88 6.01 -14.02
CA GLY A 78 -12.04 6.87 -13.78
C GLY A 78 -13.37 6.13 -13.66
N MET A 79 -13.36 4.81 -13.40
CA MET A 79 -14.59 4.03 -13.24
C MET A 79 -15.38 4.47 -12.02
N THR A 80 -16.71 4.34 -12.10
CA THR A 80 -17.57 4.56 -10.95
C THR A 80 -17.43 3.39 -9.96
N TYR A 81 -17.70 3.67 -8.69
CA TYR A 81 -17.65 2.67 -7.62
C TYR A 81 -18.57 1.46 -7.89
N GLN A 82 -19.72 1.68 -8.53
CA GLN A 82 -20.65 0.62 -8.91
C GLN A 82 -20.08 -0.26 -10.04
N GLN A 83 -19.51 0.35 -11.07
CA GLN A 83 -18.87 -0.39 -12.16
C GLN A 83 -17.68 -1.21 -11.68
N ALA A 84 -16.87 -0.68 -10.76
CA ALA A 84 -15.77 -1.43 -10.14
C ALA A 84 -16.29 -2.58 -9.27
N ALA A 85 -17.36 -2.37 -8.50
CA ALA A 85 -17.98 -3.42 -7.70
C ALA A 85 -18.49 -4.59 -8.57
N GLU A 86 -19.16 -4.28 -9.68
CA GLU A 86 -19.65 -5.29 -10.64
C GLU A 86 -18.50 -6.00 -11.36
N ARG A 87 -17.50 -5.26 -11.82
CA ARG A 87 -16.38 -5.81 -12.60
C ARG A 87 -15.50 -6.77 -11.79
N PHE A 88 -15.27 -6.47 -10.51
CA PHE A 88 -14.39 -7.25 -9.65
C PHE A 88 -15.15 -8.17 -8.68
N GLY A 89 -16.49 -8.18 -8.71
CA GLY A 89 -17.33 -8.99 -7.82
C GLY A 89 -17.19 -8.61 -6.34
N VAL A 90 -16.84 -7.35 -6.07
CA VAL A 90 -16.57 -6.83 -4.72
C VAL A 90 -17.76 -5.98 -4.26
N PRO A 91 -18.24 -6.11 -3.01
CA PRO A 91 -19.29 -5.24 -2.48
C PRO A 91 -18.90 -3.76 -2.55
N TYR A 92 -19.86 -2.92 -2.95
CA TYR A 92 -19.68 -1.46 -3.06
C TYR A 92 -19.03 -0.82 -1.82
N GLY A 93 -19.45 -1.24 -0.62
CA GLY A 93 -18.90 -0.71 0.64
C GLY A 93 -17.40 -0.93 0.78
N ASN A 94 -16.89 -2.07 0.30
CA ASN A 94 -15.46 -2.38 0.32
C ASN A 94 -14.70 -1.55 -0.71
N VAL A 95 -15.24 -1.40 -1.92
CA VAL A 95 -14.65 -0.54 -2.97
C VAL A 95 -14.49 0.89 -2.46
N ASN A 96 -15.54 1.45 -1.86
CA ASN A 96 -15.52 2.80 -1.30
C ASN A 96 -14.46 2.95 -0.19
N ALA A 97 -14.39 1.97 0.73
CA ALA A 97 -13.39 1.97 1.80
C ALA A 97 -11.95 1.93 1.27
N TRP A 98 -11.67 1.10 0.26
CA TRP A 98 -10.34 0.96 -0.32
C TRP A 98 -9.90 2.20 -1.10
N VAL A 99 -10.79 2.76 -1.92
CA VAL A 99 -10.50 3.98 -2.69
C VAL A 99 -10.28 5.18 -1.77
N ASN A 100 -11.09 5.34 -0.71
CA ASN A 100 -10.89 6.43 0.25
C ASN A 100 -9.58 6.29 1.02
N LYS A 101 -9.19 5.05 1.38
CA LYS A 101 -7.88 4.79 2.01
C LYS A 101 -6.73 5.14 1.06
N ALA A 102 -6.86 4.82 -0.23
CA ALA A 102 -5.87 5.18 -1.24
C ALA A 102 -5.78 6.69 -1.48
N ARG A 103 -6.92 7.39 -1.57
CA ARG A 103 -6.95 8.86 -1.68
C ARG A 103 -6.36 9.56 -0.46
N LYS A 104 -6.63 9.04 0.75
CA LYS A 104 -6.04 9.56 1.98
C LYS A 104 -4.52 9.42 1.96
N LYS A 105 -4.01 8.24 1.60
CA LYS A 105 -2.57 8.03 1.41
C LYS A 105 -1.99 8.97 0.35
N GLN A 106 -2.66 9.12 -0.78
CA GLN A 106 -2.22 10.05 -1.84
C GLN A 106 -2.11 11.50 -1.32
N ALA A 107 -3.09 11.95 -0.54
CA ALA A 107 -3.06 13.28 0.08
C ALA A 107 -1.94 13.42 1.14
N GLU A 108 -1.67 12.37 1.92
CA GLU A 108 -0.55 12.34 2.89
C GLU A 108 0.80 12.40 2.17
N PHE A 109 0.99 11.64 1.08
CA PHE A 109 2.20 11.70 0.26
C PHE A 109 2.37 13.06 -0.43
N SER A 110 1.29 13.67 -0.93
CA SER A 110 1.35 15.03 -1.49
C SER A 110 1.75 16.07 -0.43
N ARG A 111 1.28 15.93 0.81
CA ARG A 111 1.64 16.82 1.91
C ARG A 111 3.10 16.63 2.36
N PHE A 112 3.58 15.40 2.39
CA PHE A 112 4.98 15.11 2.73
C PHE A 112 5.94 15.60 1.64
N ALA A 113 5.56 15.49 0.36
CA ALA A 113 6.31 16.08 -0.75
C ALA A 113 6.37 17.62 -0.65
N GLU A 114 5.28 18.26 -0.21
CA GLU A 114 5.24 19.71 0.03
C GLU A 114 6.10 20.15 1.24
N GLU A 115 6.21 19.31 2.27
CA GLU A 115 7.02 19.58 3.46
C GLU A 115 8.53 19.37 3.20
N VAL A 116 8.91 18.38 2.39
CA VAL A 116 10.30 18.17 1.93
C VAL A 116 10.77 19.30 1.00
N GLU A 117 9.87 19.83 0.15
CA GLU A 117 10.13 21.02 -0.66
C GLU A 117 10.25 22.30 0.20
N ALA A 118 9.48 22.41 1.29
CA ALA A 118 9.53 23.56 2.20
C ALA A 118 10.81 23.58 3.06
N GLU A 119 11.29 22.44 3.55
CA GLU A 119 12.51 22.34 4.37
C GLU A 119 13.79 22.65 3.56
N GLN A 120 13.79 22.39 2.25
CA GLN A 120 14.87 22.80 1.35
C GLN A 120 14.93 24.32 1.07
N THR A 121 13.95 25.12 1.54
CA THR A 121 13.91 26.57 1.29
C THR A 121 14.22 27.47 2.50
N ALA A 122 14.61 26.93 3.66
CA ALA A 122 14.87 27.71 4.88
C ALA A 122 16.36 27.91 5.27
N ALA A 123 17.05 28.78 4.51
CA ALA A 123 18.14 29.73 4.86
C ALA A 123 19.63 29.28 5.13
N PRO A 124 20.68 30.15 4.86
CA PRO A 124 20.68 31.49 4.24
C PRO A 124 21.63 31.71 3.03
N ALA A 125 21.16 32.56 2.11
CA ALA A 125 21.83 33.64 1.40
C ALA A 125 23.24 33.45 0.75
N ALA A 126 23.23 33.13 -0.55
CA ALA A 126 24.06 33.83 -1.54
C ALA A 126 23.38 33.77 -2.93
N ALA A 127 22.74 34.86 -3.32
CA ALA A 127 22.25 35.15 -4.68
C ALA A 127 23.44 35.35 -5.67
N PRO A 128 23.29 35.31 -7.02
CA PRO A 128 22.07 35.64 -7.75
C PRO A 128 21.61 34.57 -8.79
N GLU A 129 20.30 34.31 -8.79
CA GLU A 129 19.35 34.70 -9.85
C GLU A 129 19.36 33.82 -11.10
N ASN A 130 18.33 32.97 -11.23
CA ASN A 130 17.54 33.04 -12.46
C ASN A 130 16.09 32.59 -12.22
N LYS A 131 15.17 33.52 -12.50
CA LYS A 131 13.71 33.37 -12.45
C LYS A 131 13.26 32.43 -13.57
N VAL A 132 12.42 31.42 -13.32
CA VAL A 132 11.26 31.13 -14.18
C VAL A 132 10.10 30.47 -13.40
N LYS A 133 9.04 31.26 -13.30
CA LYS A 133 7.60 30.96 -13.24
C LYS A 133 7.11 29.50 -13.23
N LYS A 134 6.42 29.21 -12.12
CA LYS A 134 5.18 28.44 -11.98
C LYS A 134 4.24 28.61 -13.19
N THR A 135 3.87 27.52 -13.86
CA THR A 135 2.64 27.46 -14.66
C THR A 135 1.87 26.17 -14.36
N ALA A 136 0.58 26.35 -14.10
CA ALA A 136 -0.42 25.31 -13.95
C ALA A 136 -0.48 24.44 -15.21
N ASN A 137 -0.64 23.13 -15.03
CA ASN A 137 -1.02 22.24 -16.12
C ASN A 137 -2.53 22.02 -16.09
N SER A 138 -3.26 22.94 -16.73
CA SER A 138 -4.52 22.60 -17.38
C SER A 138 -4.18 22.10 -18.77
N GLY A 139 -4.69 20.92 -19.15
CA GLY A 139 -4.47 20.33 -20.45
C GLY A 139 -4.75 21.30 -21.60
N SER A 140 -3.76 21.48 -22.47
CA SER A 140 -3.99 21.79 -23.88
C SER A 140 -2.73 21.47 -24.67
N SER A 141 -2.87 20.59 -25.65
CA SER A 141 -1.83 20.16 -26.58
C SER A 141 -1.20 21.35 -27.31
N LYS A 142 0.05 21.70 -26.98
CA LYS A 142 0.93 22.47 -27.87
C LYS A 142 2.38 22.06 -27.65
N LYS A 143 2.97 21.46 -28.70
CA LYS A 143 4.36 21.05 -28.80
C LYS A 143 5.29 22.23 -28.45
N PRO A 144 6.12 22.14 -27.40
CA PRO A 144 7.07 23.20 -27.09
C PRO A 144 8.17 23.30 -28.17
N PRO A 145 8.68 24.51 -28.46
CA PRO A 145 9.72 24.72 -29.46
C PRO A 145 11.00 23.99 -29.04
N ALA A 146 11.58 23.25 -29.98
CA ALA A 146 12.76 22.42 -29.71
C ALA A 146 13.97 23.31 -29.34
N PRO A 147 14.76 22.95 -28.31
CA PRO A 147 15.93 23.71 -27.87
C PRO A 147 16.96 23.83 -29.01
N SER A 148 17.78 24.89 -28.98
CA SER A 148 18.78 25.13 -30.03
C SER A 148 19.85 24.01 -30.06
N PRO A 149 20.47 23.69 -31.21
CA PRO A 149 21.44 22.59 -31.31
C PRO A 149 22.65 22.69 -30.37
N ALA A 150 23.02 23.91 -29.94
CA ALA A 150 24.13 24.16 -29.02
C ALA A 150 23.80 23.80 -27.56
N GLU A 151 22.54 23.97 -27.14
CA GLU A 151 22.08 23.69 -25.77
C GLU A 151 21.63 22.24 -25.57
N ARG A 152 21.39 21.50 -26.67
CA ARG A 152 21.04 20.06 -26.61
C ARG A 152 22.15 19.22 -26.01
N LYS A 153 23.41 19.55 -26.32
CA LYS A 153 24.58 18.77 -25.91
C LYS A 153 24.73 18.59 -24.39
N PRO A 154 24.77 19.66 -23.60
CA PRO A 154 24.86 19.53 -22.14
C PRO A 154 23.60 18.92 -21.52
N LEU A 155 22.43 19.06 -22.16
CA LEU A 155 21.15 18.60 -21.62
C LEU A 155 21.04 17.07 -21.66
N TYR A 156 21.34 16.43 -22.79
CA TYR A 156 21.25 14.97 -22.88
C TYR A 156 22.34 14.26 -22.05
N GLU A 157 23.52 14.87 -21.88
CA GLU A 157 24.60 14.31 -21.05
C GLU A 157 24.26 14.36 -19.57
N ARG A 158 23.63 15.46 -19.12
CA ARG A 158 23.12 15.58 -17.77
C ARG A 158 22.04 14.53 -17.50
N VAL A 159 21.07 14.39 -18.41
CA VAL A 159 19.99 13.41 -18.27
C VAL A 159 20.53 11.99 -18.26
N LEU A 160 21.50 11.64 -19.11
CA LEU A 160 22.13 10.32 -19.08
C LEU A 160 22.84 10.03 -17.78
N ARG A 161 23.55 11.01 -17.23
CA ARG A 161 24.23 10.86 -15.94
C ARG A 161 23.22 10.62 -14.83
N GLU A 162 22.18 11.46 -14.73
CA GLU A 162 21.12 11.31 -13.72
C GLU A 162 20.42 9.95 -13.83
N VAL A 163 20.18 9.46 -15.05
CA VAL A 163 19.60 8.13 -15.27
C VAL A 163 20.57 7.03 -14.84
N ASN A 164 21.86 7.11 -15.18
CA ASN A 164 22.86 6.13 -14.73
C ASN A 164 22.98 6.10 -13.21
N ASP A 165 23.12 7.25 -12.57
CA ASP A 165 23.22 7.36 -11.11
C ASP A 165 21.97 6.77 -10.43
N GLY A 166 20.79 6.98 -11.03
CA GLY A 166 19.53 6.39 -10.55
C GLY A 166 19.46 4.87 -10.69
N VAL A 167 19.92 4.32 -11.83
CA VAL A 167 19.98 2.87 -12.04
C VAL A 167 20.99 2.23 -11.09
N ASP A 168 22.18 2.81 -10.94
CA ASP A 168 23.22 2.28 -10.05
C ASP A 168 22.79 2.36 -8.57
N GLY A 169 22.07 3.42 -8.19
CA GLY A 169 21.47 3.55 -6.86
C GLY A 169 20.38 2.50 -6.60
N PHE A 170 19.59 2.16 -7.62
CA PHE A 170 18.60 1.09 -7.55
C PHE A 170 19.25 -0.28 -7.37
N ASP A 171 20.31 -0.59 -8.12
CA ASP A 171 21.05 -1.85 -7.97
C ASP A 171 21.71 -1.97 -6.59
N THR A 172 22.26 -0.86 -6.10
CA THR A 172 22.85 -0.78 -4.75
C THR A 172 21.79 -1.03 -3.67
N PHE A 173 20.59 -0.45 -3.84
CA PHE A 173 19.47 -0.65 -2.95
C PHE A 173 19.05 -2.12 -2.93
N LEU A 174 18.86 -2.75 -4.09
CA LEU A 174 18.50 -4.17 -4.18
C LEU A 174 19.60 -5.08 -3.60
N SER A 175 20.86 -4.74 -3.85
CA SER A 175 22.01 -5.48 -3.30
C SER A 175 22.03 -5.52 -1.78
N GLY A 176 21.51 -4.50 -1.11
CA GLY A 176 21.40 -4.45 0.35
C GLY A 176 20.42 -5.47 0.93
N PHE A 177 19.55 -6.06 0.11
CA PHE A 177 18.58 -7.08 0.52
C PHE A 177 18.97 -8.49 0.06
N ILE A 178 20.06 -8.66 -0.69
CA ILE A 178 20.54 -9.97 -1.11
C ILE A 178 20.85 -10.82 0.14
N GLY A 179 20.18 -11.98 0.24
CA GLY A 179 20.33 -12.91 1.36
C GLY A 179 19.42 -12.62 2.56
N ILE A 180 18.58 -11.59 2.50
CA ILE A 180 17.49 -11.39 3.44
C ILE A 180 16.20 -11.87 2.78
N ASP A 181 15.60 -12.91 3.33
CA ASP A 181 14.34 -13.52 2.84
C ASP A 181 13.15 -12.61 3.20
N ILE A 182 13.08 -11.45 2.53
CA ILE A 182 12.03 -10.43 2.70
C ILE A 182 10.95 -10.62 1.63
N PHE A 183 11.35 -10.97 0.42
CA PHE A 183 10.48 -11.07 -0.74
C PHE A 183 10.03 -12.51 -0.95
N ASN A 184 8.78 -12.69 -1.36
CA ASN A 184 8.35 -14.00 -1.86
C ASN A 184 8.78 -14.19 -3.32
N GLU A 185 8.76 -15.43 -3.81
CA GLU A 185 9.16 -15.79 -5.19
C GLU A 185 8.48 -14.93 -6.27
N SER A 186 7.21 -14.58 -6.10
CA SER A 186 6.50 -13.70 -7.05
C SER A 186 6.98 -12.23 -7.00
N GLU A 187 7.42 -11.76 -5.84
CA GLU A 187 7.97 -10.41 -5.66
C GLU A 187 9.40 -10.32 -6.19
N GLU A 188 10.21 -11.37 -5.99
CA GLU A 188 11.54 -11.49 -6.60
C GLU A 188 11.44 -11.46 -8.13
N ASP A 189 10.56 -12.27 -8.72
CA ASP A 189 10.31 -12.25 -10.16
C ASP A 189 9.88 -10.85 -10.67
N MET A 190 9.07 -10.13 -9.91
CA MET A 190 8.65 -8.77 -10.26
C MET A 190 9.81 -7.76 -10.18
N LEU A 191 10.71 -7.90 -9.21
CA LEU A 191 11.89 -7.06 -9.06
C LEU A 191 12.90 -7.32 -10.18
N ASP A 192 13.09 -8.57 -10.59
CA ASP A 192 13.95 -8.93 -11.72
C ASP A 192 13.40 -8.33 -13.03
N ASN A 193 12.10 -8.51 -13.30
CA ASN A 193 11.43 -7.89 -14.44
C ASN A 193 11.52 -6.35 -14.42
N LEU A 194 11.51 -5.75 -13.24
CA LEU A 194 11.66 -4.30 -13.08
C LEU A 194 13.10 -3.84 -13.35
N SER A 195 14.08 -4.56 -12.82
CA SER A 195 15.51 -4.33 -13.08
C SER A 195 15.81 -4.40 -14.57
N GLU A 196 15.36 -5.46 -15.25
CA GLU A 196 15.54 -5.62 -16.70
C GLU A 196 14.96 -4.44 -17.50
N ARG A 197 13.78 -3.96 -17.13
CA ARG A 197 13.14 -2.81 -17.79
C ARG A 197 13.90 -1.51 -17.56
N ILE A 198 14.40 -1.28 -16.34
CA ILE A 198 15.16 -0.08 -16.00
C ILE A 198 16.50 -0.06 -16.76
N HIS A 199 17.20 -1.19 -16.82
CA HIS A 199 18.42 -1.33 -17.61
C HIS A 199 18.15 -1.17 -19.12
N GLY A 200 17.11 -1.82 -19.64
CA GLY A 200 16.71 -1.69 -21.04
C GLY A 200 16.33 -0.26 -21.42
N PHE A 201 15.65 0.47 -20.54
CA PHE A 201 15.37 1.89 -20.73
C PHE A 201 16.64 2.74 -20.77
N ARG A 202 17.55 2.56 -19.81
CA ARG A 202 18.85 3.26 -19.76
C ARG A 202 19.66 3.02 -21.04
N ASP A 203 19.72 1.76 -21.49
CA ASP A 203 20.52 1.38 -22.64
C ASP A 203 19.89 1.88 -23.95
N GLY A 204 18.56 1.86 -24.04
CA GLY A 204 17.82 2.50 -25.14
C GLY A 204 18.04 4.02 -25.19
N LEU A 205 18.06 4.68 -24.04
CA LEU A 205 18.31 6.13 -23.94
C LEU A 205 19.75 6.49 -24.36
N LYS A 206 20.75 5.71 -23.91
CA LYS A 206 22.16 5.84 -24.35
C LYS A 206 22.25 5.72 -25.86
N THR A 207 21.68 4.66 -26.42
CA THR A 207 21.68 4.38 -27.86
C THR A 207 21.03 5.54 -28.64
N GLY A 208 19.87 6.03 -28.19
CA GLY A 208 19.18 7.13 -28.85
C GLY A 208 19.99 8.44 -28.86
N ILE A 209 20.74 8.70 -27.78
CA ILE A 209 21.59 9.89 -27.69
C ILE A 209 22.85 9.75 -28.56
N GLU A 210 23.42 8.56 -28.68
CA GLU A 210 24.51 8.29 -29.60
C GLU A 210 24.10 8.49 -31.06
N LEU A 211 22.93 7.96 -31.45
CA LEU A 211 22.37 8.18 -32.80
C LEU A 211 22.17 9.67 -33.09
N MET A 212 21.63 10.44 -32.15
CA MET A 212 21.50 11.90 -32.29
C MET A 212 22.85 12.61 -32.40
N LYS A 213 23.89 12.12 -31.70
CA LYS A 213 25.27 12.64 -31.82
C LYS A 213 25.86 12.32 -33.20
N GLU A 214 25.57 11.16 -33.77
CA GLU A 214 26.01 10.75 -35.10
C GLU A 214 25.34 11.57 -36.20
N GLU A 215 24.01 11.75 -36.15
CA GLU A 215 23.27 12.60 -37.09
C GLU A 215 23.75 14.06 -37.06
N ALA A 216 24.07 14.59 -35.88
CA ALA A 216 24.62 15.93 -35.75
C ALA A 216 26.04 16.06 -36.33
N LYS A 217 26.83 14.97 -36.31
CA LYS A 217 28.18 14.93 -36.89
C LYS A 217 28.15 14.77 -38.41
N SER A 218 27.20 14.00 -38.96
CA SER A 218 27.04 13.86 -40.42
C SER A 218 26.57 15.18 -41.04
N ASN A 219 25.56 15.83 -40.47
CA ASN A 219 25.07 17.13 -40.97
C ASN A 219 26.13 18.24 -40.93
N ALA A 220 27.11 18.16 -40.02
CA ALA A 220 28.20 19.12 -39.94
C ALA A 220 29.35 18.83 -40.93
N ARG A 221 29.39 17.65 -41.57
CA ARG A 221 30.38 17.30 -42.61
C ARG A 221 29.89 17.60 -44.02
N ASP A 222 28.57 17.66 -44.22
CA ASP A 222 27.94 17.94 -45.52
C ASP A 222 27.63 19.44 -45.76
N SER A 223 28.01 20.33 -44.83
CA SER A 223 27.97 21.80 -44.96
C SER A 223 29.37 22.40 -45.05
#